data_AF-A0A2S6FIG0-F1
#
_entry.id   AF-A0A2S6FIG0-F1
#
_cell.length_a   1.000
_cell.length_b   1.000
_cell.length_c   1.000
_cell.angle_alpha   90.00
_cell.angle_beta   90.00
_cell.angle_gamma   90.00
#
_symmetry.space_group_name_H-M   'P 1'
#
loop_
_entity.id
_entity.type
_entity.pdbx_description
1 polymer ?
#
loop_
_entity_poly.entity_id
_entity_poly.type
_entity_poly.pdbx_seq_one_letter_code
_entity_poly.pdbx_strand_id
1 'polypeptide(L)'
;MSKRPIMLIVFIHDDLKGSNEDQLYIDQFDWLADTIARISGRTTEVTFVQPSDAPALSSLDYKTDDLDDLFESLEAGLSKYISSDKSAIHDNSIYKYLLLTRDHINKKTLGVAYSPGHLGIASVDPIGTPAHEFGHMFNAKHPDSGEIMTYWGPRKSIMYATAERDVALSFSSKNQENIRNYLNQYD
;
A
#
# COMPACT_ATOMS: atom_id res chain seq x y z
N MET A 1 -17.64 3.52 20.89
CA MET A 1 -16.45 2.65 21.02
C MET A 1 -15.43 3.12 19.99
N SER A 2 -14.12 3.11 20.29
CA SER A 2 -13.09 3.46 19.31
C SER A 2 -13.00 2.36 18.25
N LYS A 3 -12.93 2.72 16.96
CA LYS A 3 -12.70 1.74 15.89
C LYS A 3 -11.28 1.18 15.99
N ARG A 4 -11.08 -0.09 15.62
CA ARG A 4 -9.74 -0.73 15.66
C ARG A 4 -8.78 -0.03 14.68
N PRO A 5 -7.51 0.22 15.05
CA PRO A 5 -6.51 0.71 14.12
C PRO A 5 -6.33 -0.20 12.90
N ILE A 6 -5.89 0.38 11.79
CA ILE A 6 -5.37 -0.34 10.63
C ILE A 6 -3.87 -0.52 10.86
N MET A 7 -3.38 -1.74 10.68
CA MET A 7 -1.97 -2.07 10.80
C MET A 7 -1.40 -2.24 9.39
N LEU A 8 -0.49 -1.37 8.98
CA LEU A 8 0.26 -1.51 7.73
C LEU A 8 1.69 -1.95 8.04
N ILE A 9 2.00 -3.20 7.73
CA ILE A 9 3.34 -3.75 7.84
C ILE A 9 4.05 -3.57 6.50
N VAL A 10 5.14 -2.80 6.50
CA VAL A 10 5.90 -2.46 5.31
C VAL A 10 7.24 -3.17 5.32
N PHE A 11 7.43 -4.12 4.41
CA PHE A 11 8.70 -4.81 4.24
C PHE A 11 9.61 -3.96 3.36
N ILE A 12 10.81 -3.66 3.85
CA ILE A 12 11.81 -2.94 3.07
C ILE A 12 12.58 -3.95 2.22
N HIS A 13 12.54 -3.78 0.90
CA HIS A 13 13.34 -4.59 -0.01
C HIS A 13 14.83 -4.19 0.03
N ASP A 14 15.73 -5.12 -0.32
CA ASP A 14 17.19 -4.94 -0.28
C ASP A 14 17.68 -3.78 -1.18
N ASP A 15 16.95 -3.46 -2.24
CA ASP A 15 17.25 -2.31 -3.10
C ASP A 15 16.97 -0.95 -2.41
N LEU A 16 16.20 -0.92 -1.33
CA LEU A 16 16.01 0.22 -0.44
C LEU A 16 16.92 0.19 0.78
N LYS A 17 17.86 -0.75 0.88
CA LYS A 17 18.78 -0.84 2.01
C LYS A 17 19.53 0.49 2.23
N GLY A 18 19.53 0.95 3.48
CA GLY A 18 20.14 2.22 3.88
C GLY A 18 19.25 3.45 3.66
N SER A 19 18.01 3.27 3.21
CA SER A 19 17.00 4.34 3.24
C SER A 19 16.67 4.72 4.69
N ASN A 20 16.31 5.98 4.90
CA ASN A 20 15.85 6.45 6.20
C ASN A 20 14.34 6.18 6.35
N GLU A 21 13.97 5.36 7.34
CA GLU A 21 12.57 4.99 7.62
C GLU A 21 11.67 6.18 7.96
N ASP A 22 12.18 7.15 8.73
CA ASP A 22 11.42 8.36 9.07
C ASP A 22 11.11 9.15 7.79
N GLN A 23 12.07 9.24 6.88
CA GLN A 23 11.87 9.91 5.60
C GLN A 23 10.91 9.12 4.69
N LEU A 24 11.04 7.78 4.63
CA LEU A 24 10.10 6.93 3.91
C LEU A 24 8.67 7.07 4.45
N TYR A 25 8.52 7.14 5.77
CA TYR A 25 7.24 7.39 6.43
C TYR A 25 6.65 8.73 6.01
N ILE A 26 7.41 9.82 6.18
CA ILE A 26 6.97 11.18 5.87
C ILE A 26 6.56 11.29 4.39
N ASP A 27 7.37 10.75 3.49
CA ASP A 27 7.12 10.88 2.06
C ASP A 27 5.94 10.02 1.59
N GLN A 28 5.86 8.76 2.03
CA GLN A 28 4.95 7.78 1.44
C GLN A 28 3.67 7.56 2.24
N PHE A 29 3.71 7.71 3.57
CA PHE A 29 2.67 7.17 4.46
C PHE A 29 2.03 8.17 5.42
N ASP A 30 2.69 9.25 5.83
CA ASP A 30 2.15 10.23 6.79
C ASP A 30 0.82 10.82 6.30
N TRP A 31 0.84 11.42 5.10
CA TRP A 31 -0.35 11.99 4.49
C TRP A 31 -1.45 10.94 4.21
N LEU A 32 -1.05 9.69 3.95
CA LEU A 32 -1.96 8.59 3.68
C LEU A 32 -2.68 8.15 4.96
N ALA A 33 -1.94 7.98 6.07
CA ALA A 33 -2.48 7.63 7.37
C ALA A 33 -3.53 8.65 7.81
N ASP A 34 -3.21 9.94 7.64
CA ASP A 34 -4.12 11.07 7.86
C ASP A 34 -5.37 11.00 6.98
N THR A 35 -5.21 10.66 5.70
CA THR A 35 -6.31 10.53 4.74
C THR A 35 -7.26 9.40 5.13
N ILE A 36 -6.72 8.24 5.49
CA ILE A 36 -7.50 7.08 5.92
C ILE A 36 -8.21 7.35 7.24
N ALA A 37 -7.57 8.07 8.17
CA ALA A 37 -8.20 8.51 9.41
C ALA A 37 -9.42 9.40 9.15
N ARG A 38 -9.32 10.38 8.22
CA ARG A 38 -10.46 11.21 7.83
C ARG A 38 -11.57 10.42 7.13
N ILE A 39 -11.23 9.42 6.32
CA ILE A 39 -12.22 8.62 5.59
C ILE A 39 -12.99 7.70 6.53
N SER A 40 -12.28 7.02 7.43
CA SER A 40 -12.79 5.85 8.16
C SER A 40 -13.01 6.05 9.65
N GLY A 41 -12.35 7.06 10.25
CA GLY A 41 -12.27 7.24 11.70
C GLY A 41 -11.29 6.27 12.39
N ARG A 42 -10.43 5.56 11.64
CA ARG A 42 -9.42 4.63 12.16
C ARG A 42 -8.02 5.23 12.01
N THR A 43 -7.20 5.10 13.04
CA THR A 43 -5.76 5.38 12.91
C THR A 43 -5.12 4.33 12.00
N THR A 44 -4.06 4.71 11.29
CA THR A 44 -3.22 3.77 10.54
C THR A 44 -1.85 3.75 11.19
N GLU A 45 -1.44 2.60 11.71
CA GLU A 45 -0.12 2.38 12.29
C GLU A 45 0.76 1.71 11.25
N VAL A 46 1.90 2.34 10.95
CA VAL A 46 2.84 1.86 9.93
C VAL A 46 4.08 1.32 10.65
N THR A 47 4.42 0.06 10.39
CA THR A 47 5.60 -0.59 10.96
C THR A 47 6.50 -1.06 9.83
N PHE A 48 7.74 -0.59 9.81
CA PHE A 48 8.74 -1.09 8.88
C PHE A 48 9.39 -2.37 9.39
N VAL A 49 9.54 -3.34 8.50
CA VAL A 49 10.25 -4.59 8.74
C VAL A 49 11.55 -4.54 7.95
N GLN A 50 12.68 -4.69 8.65
CA GLN A 50 14.00 -4.63 8.05
C GLN A 50 14.26 -5.86 7.18
N PRO A 51 15.14 -5.76 6.17
CA PRO A 51 15.49 -6.90 5.33
C PRO A 51 15.96 -8.14 6.10
N SER A 52 16.65 -7.95 7.23
CA SER A 52 17.11 -9.06 8.08
C SER A 52 15.98 -9.88 8.70
N ASP A 53 14.81 -9.27 8.91
CA ASP A 53 13.71 -9.85 9.67
C ASP A 53 12.71 -10.57 8.75
N ALA A 54 12.72 -10.25 7.46
CA ALA A 54 11.86 -10.87 6.45
C ALA A 54 12.62 -11.19 5.15
N PRO A 55 13.72 -11.99 5.20
CA PRO A 55 14.58 -12.23 4.04
C PRO A 55 13.85 -12.84 2.84
N ALA A 56 12.80 -13.64 3.08
CA ALA A 56 11.99 -14.23 2.01
C ALA A 56 11.19 -13.19 1.19
N LEU A 57 10.97 -11.99 1.74
CA LEU A 57 10.32 -10.86 1.07
C LEU A 57 11.34 -9.81 0.63
N SER A 58 12.31 -9.50 1.48
CA SER A 58 13.25 -8.41 1.20
C SER A 58 14.26 -8.70 0.11
N SER A 59 14.53 -9.98 -0.19
CA SER A 59 15.41 -10.40 -1.28
C SER A 59 14.65 -11.01 -2.47
N LEU A 60 13.34 -10.77 -2.54
CA LEU A 60 12.47 -11.31 -3.58
C LEU A 60 12.84 -10.72 -4.95
N ASP A 61 13.09 -11.55 -5.96
CA ASP A 61 13.32 -11.06 -7.32
C ASP A 61 11.99 -10.61 -7.93
N TYR A 62 11.64 -9.35 -7.66
CA TYR A 62 10.34 -8.79 -8.02
C TYR A 62 10.27 -8.27 -9.46
N LYS A 63 11.35 -8.40 -10.25
CA LYS A 63 11.41 -7.89 -11.62
C LYS A 63 10.80 -8.89 -12.59
N THR A 64 9.53 -8.71 -12.93
CA THR A 64 8.82 -9.66 -13.78
C THR A 64 7.68 -9.03 -14.59
N ASP A 65 7.32 -9.67 -15.70
CA ASP A 65 6.07 -9.42 -16.43
C ASP A 65 4.96 -10.40 -16.01
N ASP A 66 5.29 -11.47 -15.27
CA ASP A 66 4.36 -12.46 -14.73
C ASP A 66 3.94 -12.05 -13.31
N LEU A 67 2.79 -11.38 -13.22
CA LEU A 67 2.27 -10.88 -11.94
C LEU A 67 1.65 -11.99 -11.08
N ASP A 68 1.22 -13.10 -11.69
CA ASP A 68 0.63 -14.21 -10.93
C ASP A 68 1.73 -14.94 -10.13
N ASP A 69 2.87 -15.24 -10.78
CA ASP A 69 4.05 -15.79 -10.11
C ASP A 69 4.61 -14.85 -9.02
N LEU A 70 4.56 -13.53 -9.27
CA LEU A 70 4.95 -12.53 -8.28
C LEU A 70 4.04 -12.60 -7.04
N PHE A 71 2.72 -12.70 -7.23
CA PHE A 71 1.78 -12.83 -6.12
C PHE A 71 1.99 -14.13 -5.33
N GLU A 72 2.20 -15.26 -6.01
CA GLU A 72 2.52 -16.53 -5.33
C GLU A 72 3.79 -16.40 -4.48
N SER A 73 4.82 -15.74 -5.01
CA SER A 73 6.08 -15.52 -4.32
C SER A 73 5.93 -14.56 -3.12
N LEU A 74 5.13 -13.50 -3.26
CA LEU A 74 4.80 -12.58 -2.16
C LEU A 74 4.03 -13.29 -1.04
N GLU A 75 3.00 -14.08 -1.36
CA GLU A 75 2.22 -14.86 -0.39
C GLU A 75 3.08 -15.90 0.33
N ALA A 76 3.98 -16.57 -0.40
CA ALA A 76 4.91 -17.52 0.19
C ALA A 76 5.91 -16.82 1.14
N GLY A 77 6.39 -15.63 0.78
CA GLY A 77 7.25 -14.79 1.62
C GLY A 77 6.53 -14.32 2.88
N LEU A 78 5.30 -13.83 2.74
CA LEU A 78 4.45 -13.39 3.85
C LEU A 78 4.14 -14.55 4.80
N SER A 79 3.77 -15.70 4.27
CA SER A 79 3.49 -16.91 5.06
C SER A 79 4.70 -17.31 5.91
N LYS A 80 5.91 -17.24 5.35
CA LYS A 80 7.16 -17.50 6.10
C LYS A 80 7.36 -16.49 7.22
N TYR A 81 7.24 -15.20 6.94
CA TYR A 81 7.36 -14.14 7.94
C TYR A 81 6.39 -14.36 9.10
N ILE A 82 5.10 -14.53 8.80
CA ILE A 82 4.09 -14.70 9.84
C ILE A 82 4.29 -16.01 10.61
N SER A 83 4.63 -17.12 9.95
CA SER A 83 4.90 -18.39 10.65
C SER A 83 6.07 -18.30 11.64
N SER A 84 7.00 -17.37 11.42
CA SER A 84 8.14 -17.12 12.30
C SER A 84 7.82 -16.16 13.45
N ASP A 85 6.81 -15.31 13.29
CA ASP A 85 6.35 -14.36 14.31
C ASP A 85 5.10 -14.89 15.03
N LYS A 86 5.31 -15.45 16.23
CA LYS A 86 4.22 -15.99 17.07
C LYS A 86 3.24 -14.92 17.56
N SER A 87 3.55 -13.63 17.40
CA SER A 87 2.70 -12.50 17.79
C SER A 87 1.90 -11.90 16.63
N ALA A 88 2.20 -12.30 15.39
CA ALA A 88 1.52 -11.80 14.21
C ALA A 88 0.05 -12.20 14.21
N ILE A 89 -0.83 -11.19 14.26
CA ILE A 89 -2.28 -11.37 14.21
C ILE A 89 -2.70 -11.41 12.74
N HIS A 90 -3.39 -12.48 12.35
CA HIS A 90 -4.02 -12.61 11.05
C HIS A 90 -5.44 -12.04 11.07
N ASP A 91 -5.56 -10.72 10.91
CA ASP A 91 -6.85 -10.10 10.58
C ASP A 91 -6.73 -9.30 9.28
N ASN A 92 -6.91 -9.97 8.15
CA ASN A 92 -6.77 -9.39 6.81
C ASN A 92 -7.75 -8.21 6.54
N SER A 93 -8.73 -7.97 7.42
CA SER A 93 -9.60 -6.81 7.32
C SER A 93 -8.88 -5.50 7.67
N ILE A 94 -7.95 -5.54 8.63
CA ILE A 94 -7.25 -4.36 9.17
C ILE A 94 -5.72 -4.48 9.13
N TYR A 95 -5.16 -5.69 8.97
CA TYR A 95 -3.75 -5.93 8.70
C TYR A 95 -3.52 -5.95 7.21
N LYS A 96 -2.64 -5.05 6.75
CA LYS A 96 -2.19 -4.92 5.37
C LYS A 96 -0.68 -5.03 5.34
N TYR A 97 -0.17 -5.57 4.24
CA TYR A 97 1.20 -5.92 4.02
C TYR A 97 1.66 -5.34 2.69
N LEU A 98 2.78 -4.62 2.70
CA LEU A 98 3.32 -4.00 1.50
C LEU A 98 4.81 -4.25 1.41
N LEU A 99 5.28 -4.86 0.32
CA LEU A 99 6.70 -4.86 -0.01
C LEU A 99 7.04 -3.53 -0.70
N LEU A 100 7.94 -2.75 -0.11
CA LEU A 100 8.38 -1.46 -0.66
C LEU A 100 9.69 -1.64 -1.39
N THR A 101 9.77 -1.16 -2.63
CA THR A 101 10.96 -1.29 -3.50
C THR A 101 11.44 0.07 -3.99
N ARG A 102 12.70 0.14 -4.43
CA ARG A 102 13.24 1.37 -5.03
C ARG A 102 12.71 1.57 -6.43
N ASP A 103 12.72 0.49 -7.20
CA ASP A 103 12.44 0.52 -8.63
C ASP A 103 11.10 -0.18 -8.94
N HIS A 104 10.56 0.09 -10.12
CA HIS A 104 9.30 -0.49 -10.60
C HIS A 104 9.40 -2.00 -10.84
N ILE A 105 8.28 -2.73 -10.74
CA ILE A 105 8.21 -4.18 -11.08
C ILE A 105 8.69 -4.42 -12.52
N ASN A 106 8.18 -3.62 -13.46
CA ASN A 106 8.64 -3.60 -14.85
C ASN A 106 8.42 -2.21 -15.48
N LYS A 107 8.58 -2.09 -16.80
CA LYS A 107 8.47 -0.79 -17.51
C LYS A 107 7.08 -0.15 -17.45
N LYS A 108 6.03 -0.91 -17.13
CA LYS A 108 4.63 -0.48 -17.15
C LYS A 108 3.96 -0.57 -15.77
N THR A 109 4.49 -1.41 -14.89
CA THR A 109 3.90 -1.71 -13.58
C THR A 109 4.77 -1.14 -12.47
N LEU A 110 4.26 -0.12 -11.78
CA LEU A 110 4.95 0.54 -10.66
C LEU A 110 4.75 -0.19 -9.33
N GLY A 111 3.60 -0.84 -9.21
CA GLY A 111 3.15 -1.60 -8.05
C GLY A 111 1.98 -2.50 -8.44
N VAL A 112 1.64 -3.43 -7.58
CA VAL A 112 0.45 -4.27 -7.70
C VAL A 112 -0.02 -4.71 -6.32
N ALA A 113 -1.32 -4.75 -6.10
CA ALA A 113 -1.93 -5.24 -4.87
C ALA A 113 -3.21 -6.04 -5.15
N TYR A 114 -3.56 -6.91 -4.21
CA TYR A 114 -4.88 -7.53 -4.21
C TYR A 114 -5.99 -6.48 -4.03
N SER A 115 -7.09 -6.62 -4.78
CA SER A 115 -8.19 -5.66 -4.82
C SER A 115 -9.58 -6.31 -4.67
N PRO A 116 -10.24 -6.22 -3.49
CA PRO A 116 -9.63 -5.93 -2.19
C PRO A 116 -8.73 -7.09 -1.72
N GLY A 117 -7.84 -6.81 -0.79
CA GLY A 117 -7.00 -7.85 -0.21
C GLY A 117 -6.05 -7.29 0.83
N HIS A 118 -4.99 -8.04 1.13
CA HIS A 118 -4.14 -7.77 2.28
C HIS A 118 -2.67 -7.58 1.93
N LEU A 119 -2.26 -7.84 0.69
CA LEU A 119 -0.87 -7.88 0.28
C LEU A 119 -0.68 -7.15 -1.06
N GLY A 120 0.47 -6.49 -1.19
CA GLY A 120 0.92 -5.88 -2.43
C GLY A 120 2.40 -5.53 -2.38
N ILE A 121 2.86 -4.94 -3.48
CA ILE A 121 4.23 -4.46 -3.68
C ILE A 121 4.16 -3.12 -4.41
N ALA A 122 5.01 -2.18 -4.03
CA ALA A 122 5.04 -0.84 -4.63
C ALA A 122 6.45 -0.25 -4.66
N SER A 123 6.78 0.40 -5.77
CA SER A 123 7.91 1.31 -5.87
C SER A 123 7.66 2.59 -5.07
N VAL A 124 8.70 3.18 -4.49
CA VAL A 124 8.66 4.52 -3.85
C VAL A 124 8.68 5.68 -4.85
N ASP A 125 9.11 5.44 -6.10
CA ASP A 125 9.00 6.40 -7.20
C ASP A 125 7.89 5.95 -8.18
N PRO A 126 6.88 6.79 -8.44
CA PRO A 126 6.57 8.06 -7.79
C PRO A 126 5.97 7.91 -6.38
N ILE A 127 6.04 8.99 -5.57
CA ILE A 127 5.58 9.12 -4.17
C ILE A 127 4.11 8.75 -3.88
N GLY A 128 3.30 8.52 -4.93
CA GLY A 128 1.90 8.11 -4.80
C GLY A 128 1.66 6.60 -4.99
N THR A 129 2.65 5.86 -5.50
CA THR A 129 2.46 4.44 -5.83
C THR A 129 2.13 3.57 -4.62
N PRO A 130 2.81 3.68 -3.46
CA PRO A 130 2.44 2.90 -2.27
C PRO A 130 1.01 3.15 -1.82
N ALA A 131 0.55 4.40 -1.89
CA ALA A 131 -0.81 4.76 -1.51
C ALA A 131 -1.87 4.32 -2.53
N HIS A 132 -1.54 4.27 -3.83
CA HIS A 132 -2.39 3.67 -4.85
C HIS A 132 -2.67 2.20 -4.55
N GLU A 133 -1.61 1.43 -4.31
CA GLU A 133 -1.72 0.00 -4.01
C GLU A 133 -2.41 -0.25 -2.67
N PHE A 134 -2.12 0.54 -1.65
CA PHE A 134 -2.83 0.49 -0.37
C PHE A 134 -4.32 0.79 -0.52
N GLY A 135 -4.68 1.71 -1.43
CA GLY A 135 -6.08 1.99 -1.78
C GLY A 135 -6.79 0.77 -2.35
N HIS A 136 -6.16 0.04 -3.27
CA HIS A 136 -6.70 -1.20 -3.83
C HIS A 136 -7.04 -2.23 -2.75
N MET A 137 -6.20 -2.36 -1.72
CA MET A 137 -6.42 -3.28 -0.60
C MET A 137 -7.73 -3.00 0.18
N PHE A 138 -8.24 -1.77 0.10
CA PHE A 138 -9.52 -1.34 0.68
C PHE A 138 -10.61 -1.10 -0.38
N ASN A 139 -10.52 -1.79 -1.52
CA ASN A 139 -11.52 -1.73 -2.59
C ASN A 139 -11.62 -0.37 -3.29
N ALA A 140 -10.57 0.47 -3.25
CA ALA A 140 -10.46 1.59 -4.18
C ALA A 140 -10.20 1.06 -5.60
N LYS A 141 -10.78 1.72 -6.61
CA LYS A 141 -10.86 1.21 -7.99
C LYS A 141 -10.48 2.29 -9.00
N HIS A 142 -9.87 1.87 -10.11
CA HIS A 142 -9.58 2.78 -11.22
C HIS A 142 -10.84 3.37 -11.88
N PRO A 143 -11.93 2.62 -12.14
CA PRO A 143 -13.16 3.22 -12.69
C PRO A 143 -13.79 4.30 -11.81
N ASP A 144 -13.53 4.24 -10.50
CA ASP A 144 -14.00 5.24 -9.53
C ASP A 144 -12.96 6.35 -9.30
N SER A 145 -11.85 6.31 -10.05
CA SER A 145 -10.95 7.47 -10.16
C SER A 145 -11.69 8.64 -10.81
N GLY A 146 -11.21 9.85 -10.54
CA GLY A 146 -11.85 11.05 -11.03
C GLY A 146 -10.97 12.25 -10.80
N GLU A 147 -11.42 13.39 -11.30
CA GLU A 147 -10.77 14.66 -10.99
C GLU A 147 -11.15 15.11 -9.58
N ILE A 148 -10.19 15.70 -8.90
CA ILE A 148 -10.35 16.35 -7.60
C ILE A 148 -9.88 17.79 -7.71
N MET A 149 -10.46 18.67 -6.90
CA MET A 149 -10.01 20.04 -6.81
C MET A 149 -8.87 20.14 -5.80
N THR A 150 -7.72 20.65 -6.24
CA THR A 150 -6.58 21.00 -5.37
C THR A 150 -6.46 22.52 -5.26
N TYR A 151 -5.54 23.01 -4.42
CA TYR A 151 -5.20 24.43 -4.37
C TYR A 151 -4.75 24.97 -5.75
N TRP A 152 -4.14 24.12 -6.59
CA TRP A 152 -3.61 24.46 -7.90
C TRP A 152 -4.59 24.18 -9.06
N GLY A 153 -5.85 23.87 -8.75
CA GLY A 153 -6.89 23.52 -9.72
C GLY A 153 -7.19 22.01 -9.82
N PRO A 154 -7.98 21.60 -10.83
CA PRO A 154 -8.35 20.21 -11.04
C PRO A 154 -7.13 19.32 -11.30
N ARG A 155 -7.08 18.16 -10.64
CA ARG A 155 -6.05 17.13 -10.82
C ARG A 155 -6.70 15.75 -10.81
N LYS A 156 -6.07 14.78 -11.48
CA LYS A 156 -6.48 13.37 -11.38
C LYS A 156 -6.21 12.86 -9.96
N SER A 157 -7.13 12.09 -9.39
CA SER A 157 -6.92 11.43 -8.11
C SER A 157 -5.91 10.30 -8.19
N ILE A 158 -5.42 9.84 -7.05
CA ILE A 158 -4.34 8.86 -6.97
C ILE A 158 -4.66 7.51 -7.61
N MET A 159 -5.94 7.12 -7.71
CA MET A 159 -6.38 5.85 -8.30
C MET A 159 -6.51 5.89 -9.82
N TYR A 160 -5.99 6.92 -10.49
CA TYR A 160 -6.02 6.95 -11.95
C TYR A 160 -5.15 5.81 -12.50
N ALA A 161 -5.65 5.06 -13.49
CA ALA A 161 -5.06 3.78 -13.92
C ALA A 161 -3.66 3.90 -14.54
N THR A 162 -3.34 5.07 -15.08
CA THR A 162 -2.04 5.31 -15.72
C THR A 162 -1.03 5.76 -14.68
N ALA A 163 0.21 5.29 -14.83
CA ALA A 163 1.41 5.67 -14.09
C ALA A 163 1.85 7.15 -14.30
N GLU A 164 0.90 8.07 -14.39
CA GLU A 164 1.14 9.49 -14.56
C GLU A 164 1.74 10.07 -13.29
N ARG A 165 2.85 10.79 -13.42
CA ARG A 165 3.54 11.44 -12.28
C ARG A 165 2.74 12.61 -11.66
N ASP A 166 1.71 13.09 -12.36
CA ASP A 166 0.95 14.31 -12.02
C ASP A 166 -0.39 14.03 -11.28
N VAL A 167 -0.56 12.83 -10.71
CA VAL A 167 -1.72 12.54 -9.86
C VAL A 167 -1.61 13.28 -8.53
N ALA A 168 -2.74 13.74 -8.01
CA ALA A 168 -2.80 14.32 -6.68
C ALA A 168 -2.80 13.20 -5.62
N LEU A 169 -2.11 13.45 -4.50
CA LEU A 169 -2.05 12.56 -3.32
C LEU A 169 -3.36 12.59 -2.53
N SER A 170 -4.44 12.15 -3.17
CA SER A 170 -5.77 12.05 -2.58
C SER A 170 -6.66 11.11 -3.40
N PHE A 171 -7.51 10.37 -2.70
CA PHE A 171 -8.57 9.58 -3.32
C PHE A 171 -9.72 10.48 -3.79
N SER A 172 -10.38 10.09 -4.88
CA SER A 172 -11.66 10.69 -5.31
C SER A 172 -12.76 10.43 -4.28
N SER A 173 -13.81 11.25 -4.24
CA SER A 173 -14.93 11.06 -3.31
C SER A 173 -15.54 9.66 -3.39
N LYS A 174 -15.60 9.08 -4.60
CA LYS A 174 -16.12 7.72 -4.80
C LYS A 174 -15.21 6.65 -4.21
N ASN A 175 -13.89 6.79 -4.36
CA ASN A 175 -12.96 5.87 -3.71
C ASN A 175 -12.89 6.04 -2.20
N GLN A 176 -13.05 7.27 -1.68
CA GLN A 176 -13.22 7.48 -0.24
C GLN A 176 -14.47 6.76 0.30
N GLU A 177 -15.58 6.76 -0.46
CA GLU A 177 -16.77 5.99 -0.13
C GLU A 177 -16.51 4.47 -0.17
N ASN A 178 -15.83 3.97 -1.20
CA ASN A 178 -15.48 2.55 -1.31
C ASN A 178 -14.63 2.07 -0.13
N ILE A 179 -13.58 2.82 0.23
CA ILE A 179 -12.70 2.54 1.38
C ILE A 179 -13.51 2.54 2.69
N ARG A 180 -14.36 3.55 2.89
CA ARG A 180 -15.22 3.63 4.08
C ARG A 180 -16.17 2.44 4.18
N ASN A 181 -16.81 2.08 3.07
CA ASN A 181 -17.76 0.96 3.02
C ASN A 181 -17.08 -0.38 3.23
N TYR A 182 -15.85 -0.56 2.74
CA TYR A 182 -15.05 -1.74 3.05
C TYR A 182 -14.76 -1.83 4.56
N LEU A 183 -14.22 -0.76 5.15
CA LEU A 183 -13.81 -0.76 6.56
C LEU A 183 -14.98 -0.86 7.55
N ASN A 184 -16.15 -0.32 7.21
CA ASN A 184 -17.35 -0.41 8.04
C ASN A 184 -17.92 -1.84 8.16
N GLN A 185 -17.51 -2.77 7.30
CA GLN A 185 -17.91 -4.19 7.40
C GLN A 185 -17.22 -4.91 8.58
N TYR A 186 -16.21 -4.27 9.20
CA TYR A 186 -15.35 -4.85 10.23
C TYR A 186 -15.33 -4.01 11.51
N ASP A 187 -16.37 -3.19 11.70
CA ASP A 187 -16.68 -2.43 12.92
C ASP A 187 -17.46 -3.27 13.93
#